data_AF-A0A5J4PCK0-F1
#
_entry.id   AF-A0A5J4PCK0-F1
#
_cell.length_a   1.000
_cell.length_b   1.000
_cell.length_c   1.000
_cell.angle_alpha   90.00
_cell.angle_beta   90.00
_cell.angle_gamma   90.00
#
_symmetry.space_group_name_H-M   'P 1'
#
loop_
_entity.id
_entity.type
_entity.pdbx_description
1 polymer ?
#
loop_
_entity_poly.entity_id
_entity_poly.type
_entity_poly.pdbx_seq_one_letter_code
_entity_poly.pdbx_strand_id
1 'polypeptide(L)'
;MKQVSLLLLIIYSSGFCFAQSPTHLSTDLLEHTDRVFLDGYPSGIALTELGSTVERYQTVAIRNSKPCLGWIVNSNQPNTLQTAYHILVASSPTILDKDEADLWDSGRTDSDQSVAVSYDGKPLQPSTVYYWKVKT
;
A
#
# COMPACT_ATOMS: atom_id res chain seq x y z
N MET A 1 -52.01 -8.46 -40.71
CA MET A 1 -51.61 -8.37 -39.29
C MET A 1 -50.35 -9.18 -39.06
N LYS A 2 -49.17 -8.54 -38.96
CA LYS A 2 -47.95 -9.14 -38.40
C LYS A 2 -47.22 -8.04 -37.63
N GLN A 3 -47.29 -8.08 -36.31
CA GLN A 3 -46.49 -7.22 -35.44
C GLN A 3 -45.03 -7.67 -35.53
N VAL A 4 -44.14 -6.74 -35.86
CA VAL A 4 -42.70 -6.91 -35.71
C VAL A 4 -42.36 -6.32 -34.34
N SER A 5 -42.02 -7.18 -33.38
CA SER A 5 -41.56 -6.75 -32.06
C SER A 5 -40.05 -6.58 -32.09
N LEU A 6 -39.60 -5.34 -31.89
CA LEU A 6 -38.19 -4.95 -31.82
C LEU A 6 -37.70 -5.16 -30.38
N LEU A 7 -36.92 -6.21 -30.14
CA LEU A 7 -36.30 -6.46 -28.84
C LEU A 7 -35.05 -5.57 -28.71
N LEU A 8 -35.15 -4.46 -27.98
CA LEU A 8 -33.98 -3.67 -27.56
C LEU A 8 -33.30 -4.40 -26.39
N LEU A 9 -32.17 -5.05 -26.67
CA LEU A 9 -31.25 -5.52 -25.63
C LEU A 9 -30.52 -4.31 -25.04
N ILE A 10 -30.99 -3.83 -23.89
CA ILE A 10 -30.24 -2.85 -23.09
C ILE A 10 -29.09 -3.62 -22.42
N ILE A 11 -27.91 -3.59 -23.05
CA ILE A 11 -26.67 -4.04 -22.44
C ILE A 11 -26.33 -3.00 -21.36
N TYR A 12 -26.72 -3.27 -20.12
CA TYR A 12 -26.11 -2.56 -18.99
C TYR A 12 -24.65 -2.99 -18.94
N SER A 13 -23.77 -2.19 -19.54
CA SER A 13 -22.34 -2.29 -19.28
C SER A 13 -22.16 -1.94 -17.80
N SER A 14 -22.13 -2.96 -16.93
CA SER A 14 -21.50 -2.82 -15.64
C SER A 14 -20.05 -2.47 -15.97
N GLY A 15 -19.72 -1.18 -15.88
CA GLY A 15 -18.35 -0.73 -16.09
C GLY A 15 -17.49 -1.53 -15.14
N PHE A 16 -16.58 -2.34 -15.68
CA PHE A 16 -15.59 -3.03 -14.88
C PHE A 16 -14.84 -1.96 -14.09
N CYS A 17 -15.08 -1.91 -12.78
CA CYS A 17 -14.29 -1.07 -11.89
C CYS A 17 -12.93 -1.76 -11.79
N PHE A 18 -11.95 -1.28 -12.56
CA PHE A 18 -10.58 -1.77 -12.42
C PHE A 18 -10.06 -1.24 -11.08
N ALA A 19 -9.93 -2.13 -10.10
CA ALA A 19 -9.21 -1.82 -8.88
C ALA A 19 -7.77 -1.44 -9.26
N GLN A 20 -7.44 -0.17 -9.07
CA GLN A 20 -6.08 0.34 -9.29
C GLN A 20 -5.27 0.12 -8.02
N SER A 21 -3.99 -0.21 -8.16
CA SER A 21 -3.09 -0.35 -7.02
C SER A 21 -3.09 0.94 -6.20
N PRO A 22 -3.19 0.87 -4.86
CA PRO A 22 -3.07 2.04 -4.00
C PRO A 22 -1.75 2.78 -4.24
N THR A 23 -1.76 4.10 -4.11
CA THR A 23 -0.58 4.97 -4.25
C THR A 23 -0.36 5.77 -2.98
N HIS A 24 0.70 6.59 -2.94
CA HIS A 24 0.99 7.47 -1.80
C HIS A 24 1.00 6.71 -0.47
N LEU A 25 1.69 5.56 -0.47
CA LEU A 25 1.86 4.77 0.74
C LEU A 25 2.59 5.62 1.79
N SER A 26 2.05 5.63 2.99
CA SER A 26 2.59 6.39 4.11
C SER A 26 2.69 5.54 5.36
N THR A 27 3.72 5.81 6.16
CA THR A 27 3.92 5.24 7.50
C THR A 27 4.04 6.38 8.48
N ASP A 28 3.20 6.41 9.51
CA ASP A 28 3.05 7.54 10.45
C ASP A 28 2.83 8.89 9.73
N LEU A 29 1.99 8.89 8.67
CA LEU A 29 1.70 10.02 7.79
C LEU A 29 2.89 10.54 6.96
N LEU A 30 4.01 9.83 6.96
CA LEU A 30 5.19 10.14 6.15
C LEU A 30 5.17 9.29 4.89
N GLU A 31 5.16 9.95 3.74
CA GLU A 31 5.41 9.30 2.45
C GLU A 31 6.91 9.15 2.20
N HIS A 32 7.28 8.32 1.23
CA HIS A 32 8.66 8.13 0.78
C HIS A 32 9.63 7.65 1.88
N THR A 33 9.12 6.82 2.80
CA THR A 33 9.90 6.25 3.90
C THR A 33 10.96 5.25 3.44
N ASP A 34 10.91 4.85 2.17
CA ASP A 34 11.86 4.00 1.46
C ASP A 34 13.08 4.79 0.92
N ARG A 35 13.04 6.13 0.92
CA ARG A 35 14.09 6.96 0.31
C ARG A 35 15.25 7.27 1.24
N VAL A 36 16.43 7.30 0.64
CA VAL A 36 17.69 7.77 1.24
C VAL A 36 18.09 9.07 0.57
N PHE A 37 18.54 10.06 1.34
CA PHE A 37 18.97 11.36 0.85
C PHE A 37 20.47 11.58 1.06
N LEU A 38 21.09 12.31 0.14
CA LEU A 38 22.46 12.82 0.21
C LEU A 38 22.41 14.33 -0.07
N ASP A 39 22.93 15.13 0.85
CA ASP A 39 22.93 16.60 0.76
C ASP A 39 21.56 17.22 0.40
N GLY A 40 20.47 16.58 0.85
CA GLY A 40 19.09 17.03 0.59
C GLY A 40 18.46 16.53 -0.71
N TYR A 41 19.18 15.75 -1.52
CA TYR A 41 18.66 15.16 -2.75
C TYR A 41 18.38 13.65 -2.58
N PRO A 42 17.31 13.11 -3.21
CA PRO A 42 17.08 11.67 -3.20
C PRO A 42 18.23 10.95 -3.91
N SER A 43 18.73 9.90 -3.25
CA SER A 43 19.79 9.03 -3.76
C SER A 43 19.22 7.71 -4.29
N GLY A 44 20.02 6.96 -5.04
CA GLY A 44 19.69 5.60 -5.48
C GLY A 44 20.07 4.50 -4.49
N ILE A 45 20.57 4.86 -3.30
CA ILE A 45 21.02 3.89 -2.29
C ILE A 45 19.79 3.23 -1.65
N ALA A 46 19.77 1.91 -1.58
CA ALA A 46 18.70 1.19 -0.88
C ALA A 46 18.89 1.24 0.64
N LEU A 47 17.78 1.24 1.40
CA LEU A 47 17.83 1.19 2.88
C LEU A 47 18.65 0.01 3.42
N THR A 48 18.68 -1.11 2.71
CA THR A 48 19.43 -2.31 3.07
C THR A 48 20.95 -2.17 2.90
N GLU A 49 21.40 -1.19 2.11
CA GLU A 49 22.81 -0.99 1.77
C GLU A 49 23.50 0.01 2.72
N LEU A 50 22.72 0.72 3.54
CA LEU A 50 23.19 1.80 4.41
C LEU A 50 24.28 1.39 5.41
N GLY A 51 24.31 0.12 5.81
CA GLY A 51 25.37 -0.41 6.69
C GLY A 51 26.76 -0.44 6.05
N SER A 52 26.84 -0.36 4.71
CA SER A 52 28.08 -0.41 3.94
C SER A 52 28.47 0.92 3.30
N THR A 53 27.64 1.95 3.45
CA THR A 53 27.85 3.27 2.84
C THR A 53 28.79 4.13 3.67
N VAL A 54 29.75 4.79 3.01
CA VAL A 54 30.70 5.73 3.64
C VAL A 54 30.13 7.16 3.70
N GLU A 55 29.25 7.51 2.76
CA GLU A 55 28.62 8.82 2.65
C GLU A 55 27.70 9.15 3.84
N ARG A 56 27.60 10.44 4.17
CA ARG A 56 26.66 10.92 5.20
C ARG A 56 25.25 11.00 4.62
N TYR A 57 24.44 9.99 4.89
CA TYR A 57 23.06 9.92 4.42
C TYR A 57 22.04 10.49 5.41
N GLN A 58 20.86 10.82 4.92
CA GLN A 58 19.66 11.08 5.72
C GLN A 58 18.53 10.11 5.32
N THR A 59 17.76 9.64 6.29
CA THR A 59 16.56 8.82 6.07
C THR A 59 15.42 9.31 6.96
N VAL A 60 14.21 8.88 6.61
CA VAL A 60 13.05 9.05 7.48
C VAL A 60 13.11 7.98 8.58
N ALA A 61 13.04 8.41 9.83
CA ALA A 61 13.02 7.51 10.97
C ALA A 61 11.58 7.27 11.46
N ILE A 62 11.10 6.02 11.35
CA ILE A 62 9.86 5.57 12.00
C ILE A 62 10.20 5.17 13.43
N ARG A 63 9.63 5.89 14.41
CA ARG A 63 9.98 5.75 15.84
C ARG A 63 8.93 5.00 16.66
N ASN A 64 7.79 4.69 16.05
CA ASN A 64 6.73 3.93 16.69
C ASN A 64 6.92 2.42 16.46
N SER A 65 6.88 1.63 17.53
CA SER A 65 6.93 0.16 17.46
C SER A 65 5.68 -0.48 16.84
N LYS A 66 4.58 0.29 16.78
CA LYS A 66 3.32 -0.05 16.10
C LYS A 66 2.90 1.12 15.21
N PRO A 67 3.57 1.34 14.08
CA PRO A 67 3.31 2.50 13.23
C PRO A 67 1.92 2.42 12.60
N CYS A 68 1.43 3.57 12.14
CA CYS A 68 0.18 3.65 11.39
C CYS A 68 0.46 3.66 9.89
N LEU A 69 -0.31 2.90 9.12
CA LEU A 69 -0.19 2.78 7.67
C LEU A 69 -1.30 3.59 6.98
N GLY A 70 -0.99 4.17 5.83
CA GLY A 70 -1.96 4.91 5.02
C GLY A 70 -1.68 4.79 3.53
N TRP A 71 -2.72 4.97 2.72
CA TRP A 71 -2.66 4.90 1.27
C TRP A 71 -3.79 5.71 0.62
N ILE A 72 -3.59 6.06 -0.65
CA ILE A 72 -4.61 6.65 -1.51
C ILE A 72 -5.23 5.57 -2.37
N VAL A 73 -6.57 5.50 -2.33
CA VAL A 73 -7.39 4.65 -3.18
C VAL A 73 -7.53 5.34 -4.54
N ASN A 74 -7.04 4.69 -5.60
CA ASN A 74 -7.07 5.24 -6.94
C ASN A 74 -8.32 4.77 -7.69
N SER A 75 -8.93 5.67 -8.47
CA SER A 75 -10.00 5.31 -9.39
C SER A 75 -10.08 6.28 -10.57
N ASN A 76 -10.42 5.73 -11.73
CA ASN A 76 -10.80 6.51 -12.91
C ASN A 76 -12.31 6.83 -12.94
N GLN A 77 -13.06 6.41 -11.92
CA GLN A 77 -14.52 6.58 -11.82
C GLN A 77 -14.90 7.49 -10.64
N PRO A 78 -15.86 8.41 -10.82
CA PRO A 78 -16.36 9.23 -9.72
C PRO A 78 -17.08 8.37 -8.68
N ASN A 79 -17.15 8.88 -7.44
CA ASN A 79 -17.85 8.22 -6.32
C ASN A 79 -17.34 6.79 -6.00
N THR A 80 -16.05 6.53 -6.25
CA THR A 80 -15.43 5.28 -5.84
C THR A 80 -15.09 5.34 -4.35
N LEU A 81 -15.46 4.29 -3.61
CA LEU A 81 -15.02 4.08 -2.24
C LEU A 81 -14.35 2.71 -2.11
N GLN A 82 -13.38 2.62 -1.21
CA GLN A 82 -12.88 1.34 -0.72
C GLN A 82 -13.94 0.70 0.17
N THR A 83 -14.11 -0.61 0.05
CA THR A 83 -15.03 -1.38 0.91
C THR A 83 -14.29 -2.34 1.84
N ALA A 84 -13.06 -2.69 1.50
CA ALA A 84 -12.19 -3.49 2.34
C ALA A 84 -10.72 -3.21 2.01
N TYR A 85 -9.82 -3.62 2.91
CA TYR A 85 -8.39 -3.65 2.63
C TYR A 85 -7.76 -4.97 3.09
N HIS A 86 -6.57 -5.24 2.58
CA HIS A 86 -5.71 -6.33 3.02
C HIS A 86 -4.26 -5.86 3.03
N ILE A 87 -3.63 -5.85 4.20
CA ILE A 87 -2.26 -5.43 4.43
C ILE A 87 -1.41 -6.66 4.74
N LEU A 88 -0.25 -6.73 4.09
CA LEU A 88 0.81 -7.69 4.38
C LEU A 88 2.08 -6.94 4.78
N VAL A 89 2.70 -7.33 5.89
CA VAL A 89 3.98 -6.81 6.38
C VAL A 89 4.96 -7.96 6.54
N ALA A 90 6.17 -7.77 6.01
CA ALA A 90 7.21 -8.79 6.04
C ALA A 90 8.61 -8.22 6.30
N SER A 91 9.50 -9.12 6.70
CA SER A 91 10.93 -8.84 6.88
C SER A 91 11.72 -8.76 5.56
N SER A 92 11.13 -9.21 4.44
CA SER A 92 11.76 -9.24 3.12
C SER A 92 10.72 -9.02 2.01
N PRO A 93 11.08 -8.33 0.90
CA PRO A 93 10.19 -8.21 -0.26
C PRO A 93 9.88 -9.58 -0.89
N THR A 94 10.81 -10.54 -0.84
CA THR A 94 10.62 -11.88 -1.41
C THR A 94 9.50 -12.69 -0.76
N ILE A 95 9.14 -12.36 0.49
CA ILE A 95 8.00 -12.94 1.19
C ILE A 95 6.71 -12.31 0.66
N LEU A 96 6.69 -10.98 0.51
CA LEU A 96 5.55 -10.27 -0.06
C LEU A 96 5.30 -10.66 -1.52
N ASP A 97 6.34 -10.95 -2.30
CA ASP A 97 6.20 -11.40 -3.70
C ASP A 97 5.41 -12.72 -3.83
N LYS A 98 5.32 -13.49 -2.74
CA LYS A 98 4.53 -14.73 -2.65
C LYS A 98 3.12 -14.51 -2.07
N ASP A 99 2.73 -13.26 -1.85
CA ASP A 99 1.52 -12.89 -1.11
C ASP A 99 1.48 -13.45 0.33
N GLU A 100 2.65 -13.57 0.96
CA GLU A 100 2.80 -14.03 2.35
C GLU A 100 3.28 -12.89 3.27
N ALA A 101 3.18 -13.10 4.60
CA ALA A 101 3.68 -12.17 5.61
C ALA A 101 4.16 -12.93 6.87
N ASP A 102 5.38 -12.63 7.32
CA ASP A 102 5.97 -13.21 8.55
C ASP A 102 5.81 -12.30 9.79
N LEU A 103 5.46 -11.02 9.58
CA LEU A 103 5.26 -10.01 10.63
C LEU A 103 3.79 -9.75 10.91
N TRP A 104 2.99 -9.48 9.86
CA TRP A 104 1.56 -9.21 9.99
C TRP A 104 0.80 -9.45 8.69
N ASP A 105 -0.31 -10.16 8.81
CA ASP A 105 -1.34 -10.29 7.79
C ASP A 105 -2.65 -9.80 8.41
N SER A 106 -3.25 -8.74 7.86
CA SER A 106 -4.53 -8.23 8.37
C SER A 106 -5.72 -9.11 7.99
N GLY A 107 -5.55 -10.02 7.04
CA GLY A 107 -6.63 -10.60 6.26
C GLY A 107 -7.44 -9.52 5.52
N ARG A 108 -8.55 -9.94 4.92
CA ARG A 108 -9.53 -8.99 4.37
C ARG A 108 -10.30 -8.33 5.52
N THR A 109 -10.11 -7.03 5.69
CA THR A 109 -10.81 -6.22 6.69
C THR A 109 -11.88 -5.38 6.02
N ASP A 110 -13.15 -5.56 6.39
CA ASP A 110 -14.28 -4.76 5.90
C ASP A 110 -14.25 -3.36 6.52
N SER A 111 -13.68 -2.40 5.79
CA SER A 111 -13.53 -1.02 6.22
C SER A 111 -13.20 -0.10 5.04
N ASP A 112 -13.74 1.11 5.09
CA ASP A 112 -13.42 2.22 4.19
C ASP A 112 -12.21 3.06 4.66
N GLN A 113 -11.61 2.70 5.81
CA GLN A 113 -10.44 3.39 6.34
C GLN A 113 -9.21 3.13 5.44
N SER A 114 -8.55 4.22 5.03
CA SER A 114 -7.30 4.18 4.24
C SER A 114 -6.20 5.05 4.84
N VAL A 115 -6.45 5.64 6.01
CA VAL A 115 -5.51 6.53 6.71
C VAL A 115 -5.36 6.07 8.14
N ALA A 116 -4.13 6.17 8.65
CA ALA A 116 -3.78 5.88 10.03
C ALA A 116 -4.22 4.48 10.54
N VAL A 117 -4.20 3.46 9.68
CA VAL A 117 -4.50 2.08 10.04
C VAL A 117 -3.36 1.54 10.91
N SER A 118 -3.61 1.28 12.18
CA SER A 118 -2.58 0.84 13.11
C SER A 118 -2.06 -0.55 12.76
N TYR A 119 -0.74 -0.71 12.72
CA TYR A 119 -0.10 -2.01 12.62
C TYR A 119 -0.43 -2.89 13.84
N ASP A 120 -0.97 -4.08 13.58
CA ASP A 120 -1.40 -5.02 14.63
C ASP A 120 -0.61 -6.34 14.66
N GLY A 121 0.58 -6.34 14.07
CA GLY A 121 1.49 -7.48 14.13
C GLY A 121 2.43 -7.47 15.33
N LYS A 122 3.51 -8.27 15.23
CA LYS A 122 4.57 -8.35 16.23
C LYS A 122 5.30 -7.00 16.36
N PRO A 123 5.65 -6.52 17.57
CA PRO A 123 6.37 -5.26 17.74
C PRO A 123 7.63 -5.15 16.88
N LEU A 124 7.75 -4.05 16.13
CA LEU A 124 8.88 -3.82 15.24
C LEU A 124 10.16 -3.53 16.03
N GLN A 125 11.29 -4.02 15.52
CA GLN A 125 12.59 -3.82 16.14
C GLN A 125 13.26 -2.53 15.63
N PRO A 126 14.03 -1.83 16.49
CA PRO A 126 14.81 -0.68 16.05
C PRO A 126 15.78 -1.02 14.91
N SER A 127 16.11 -0.01 14.09
CA SER A 127 17.14 -0.11 13.04
C SER A 127 16.95 -1.29 12.08
N THR A 128 15.70 -1.67 11.82
CA THR A 128 15.35 -2.78 10.94
C THR A 128 14.47 -2.28 9.80
N VAL A 129 14.77 -2.68 8.57
CA VAL A 129 13.93 -2.39 7.41
C VAL A 129 12.80 -3.41 7.34
N TYR A 130 11.58 -2.92 7.20
CA TYR A 130 10.39 -3.73 6.99
C TYR A 130 9.71 -3.33 5.70
N TYR A 131 9.03 -4.29 5.09
CA TYR A 131 8.33 -4.12 3.83
C TYR A 131 6.85 -4.34 4.08
N TRP A 132 6.01 -3.56 3.40
CA TRP A 132 4.59 -3.81 3.42
C TRP A 132 3.94 -3.49 2.08
N LYS A 133 2.79 -4.12 1.85
CA LYS A 133 1.92 -3.81 0.72
C LYS A 133 0.46 -3.85 1.15
N VAL A 134 -0.38 -3.18 0.40
CA VAL A 134 -1.83 -3.13 0.62
C VAL A 134 -2.59 -3.36 -0.67
N LYS A 135 -3.73 -4.04 -0.54
CA LYS A 135 -4.73 -4.22 -1.59
C LYS A 135 -6.07 -3.70 -1.09
N THR A 136 -6.86 -3.09 -1.98
CA THR A 136 -8.16 -2.43 -1.72
C THR A 136 -9.21 -2.85 -2.75
#